data_AF-A0A1J4JU08-F1
#
_entry.id   AF-A0A1J4JU08-F1
#
_cell.length_a   1.000
_cell.length_b   1.000
_cell.length_c   1.000
_cell.angle_alpha   90.00
_cell.angle_beta   90.00
_cell.angle_gamma   90.00
#
_symmetry.space_group_name_H-M   'P 1'
#
loop_
_entity.id
_entity.type
_entity.pdbx_description
1 polymer ?
#
loop_
_entity_poly.entity_id
_entity_poly.type
_entity_poly.pdbx_seq_one_letter_code
_entity_poly.pdbx_strand_id
1 'polypeptide(L)'
;MSNFVASFIFWAEIVVAFLLLVGVFFALIFLSLSFVEERVRFITRFAQVLNALVIGLTFIIPFSNYGIIPFLTTLTANILWFVVLSRGFPFINLLSFDLIGGFICSIISHFAWIFGFLNTEVSGHIALFCYLLMVWAIPLLIVITMPSIFDDNGQQATGENSRRQQKSIWSDLIPRWIEKVKGLMPHTGSKLD
;
A
#
# COMPACT_ATOMS: atom_id res chain seq x y z
N MET A 1 -25.36 25.57 16.11
CA MET A 1 -23.94 25.15 16.00
C MET A 1 -23.65 24.99 14.53
N SER A 2 -22.66 25.74 14.03
CA SER A 2 -22.52 26.08 12.61
C SER A 2 -22.16 24.86 11.75
N ASN A 3 -22.65 24.86 10.50
CA ASN A 3 -22.28 23.90 9.44
C ASN A 3 -20.75 23.70 9.34
N PHE A 4 -19.98 24.72 9.72
CA PHE A 4 -18.52 24.67 9.82
C PHE A 4 -18.00 23.62 10.82
N VAL A 5 -18.60 23.53 12.02
CA VAL A 5 -18.17 22.54 13.04
C VAL A 5 -18.48 21.12 12.57
N ALA A 6 -19.65 20.92 11.95
CA ALA A 6 -20.03 19.62 11.38
C ALA A 6 -19.10 19.20 10.22
N SER A 7 -18.79 20.11 9.31
CA SER A 7 -17.83 19.84 8.22
C SER A 7 -16.42 19.55 8.73
N PHE A 8 -15.96 20.28 9.74
CA PHE A 8 -14.63 20.06 10.32
C PHE A 8 -14.52 18.67 10.98
N ILE A 9 -15.55 18.26 11.74
CA ILE A 9 -15.60 16.93 12.37
C ILE A 9 -15.59 15.83 11.32
N PHE A 10 -16.36 15.98 10.23
CA PHE A 10 -16.39 15.01 9.13
C PHE A 10 -15.02 14.83 8.45
N TRP A 11 -14.32 15.93 8.16
CA TRP A 11 -12.97 15.85 7.58
C TRP A 11 -11.96 15.24 8.55
N ALA A 12 -12.06 15.55 9.84
CA ALA A 12 -11.21 14.95 10.87
C ALA A 12 -11.45 13.44 10.99
N GLU A 13 -12.71 12.98 10.92
CA GLU A 13 -13.06 11.56 10.91
C GLU A 13 -12.46 10.83 9.70
N ILE A 14 -12.51 11.43 8.50
CA ILE A 14 -11.89 10.87 7.30
C ILE A 14 -10.37 10.74 7.48
N VAL A 15 -9.71 11.78 8.01
CA VAL A 15 -8.26 11.76 8.23
C VAL A 15 -7.88 10.71 9.27
N VAL A 16 -8.62 10.62 10.38
CA VAL A 16 -8.38 9.62 11.42
C VAL A 16 -8.63 8.21 10.89
N ALA A 17 -9.71 7.98 10.14
CA ALA A 17 -10.00 6.69 9.52
C ALA A 17 -8.91 6.31 8.51
N PHE A 18 -8.41 7.26 7.73
CA PHE A 18 -7.30 7.04 6.81
C PHE A 18 -6.00 6.69 7.56
N LEU A 19 -5.66 7.41 8.63
CA LEU A 19 -4.49 7.12 9.46
C LEU A 19 -4.59 5.75 10.14
N LEU A 20 -5.77 5.38 10.64
CA LEU A 20 -6.04 4.05 11.20
C LEU A 20 -5.92 2.97 10.14
N LEU A 21 -6.45 3.19 8.95
CA LEU A 21 -6.35 2.27 7.83
C LEU A 21 -4.89 2.07 7.40
N VAL A 22 -4.11 3.15 7.35
CA VAL A 22 -2.67 3.12 7.11
C VAL A 22 -1.94 2.37 8.24
N GLY A 23 -2.30 2.60 9.50
CA GLY A 23 -1.70 1.94 10.66
C GLY A 23 -2.00 0.43 10.72
N VAL A 24 -3.27 0.05 10.53
CA VAL A 24 -3.71 -1.35 10.42
C VAL A 24 -3.06 -2.02 9.22
N PHE A 25 -2.93 -1.30 8.11
CA PHE A 25 -2.22 -1.76 6.94
C PHE A 25 -0.75 -2.08 7.27
N PHE A 26 0.01 -1.13 7.84
CA PHE A 26 1.40 -1.35 8.25
C PHE A 26 1.56 -2.48 9.28
N ALA A 27 0.62 -2.62 10.22
CA ALA A 27 0.62 -3.73 11.17
C ALA A 27 0.40 -5.08 10.48
N LEU A 28 -0.52 -5.15 9.51
CA LEU A 28 -0.73 -6.33 8.68
C LEU A 28 0.50 -6.65 7.82
N ILE A 29 1.16 -5.63 7.24
CA ILE A 29 2.45 -5.83 6.54
C ILE A 29 3.44 -6.48 7.49
N PHE A 30 3.67 -5.87 8.65
CA PHE A 30 4.69 -6.30 9.60
C PHE A 30 4.49 -7.74 10.04
N LEU A 31 3.25 -8.13 10.33
CA LEU A 31 2.90 -9.49 10.72
C LEU A 31 2.98 -10.49 9.55
N SER A 32 2.68 -10.06 8.32
CA SER A 32 2.67 -10.93 7.14
C SER A 32 4.03 -11.06 6.45
N LEU A 33 5.01 -10.18 6.71
CA LEU A 33 6.33 -10.16 6.07
C LEU A 33 7.05 -11.52 6.09
N SER A 34 7.07 -12.20 7.25
CA SER A 34 7.72 -13.52 7.39
C SER A 34 7.06 -14.61 6.54
N PHE A 35 5.72 -14.56 6.40
CA PHE A 35 4.97 -15.49 5.57
C PHE A 35 5.10 -15.15 4.08
N VAL A 36 5.20 -13.86 3.77
CA VAL A 36 5.34 -13.34 2.41
C VAL A 36 6.66 -13.78 1.79
N GLU A 37 7.75 -13.68 2.55
CA GLU A 37 9.10 -14.03 2.11
C GLU A 37 9.23 -15.52 1.76
N GLU A 38 8.54 -16.41 2.49
CA GLU A 38 8.54 -17.85 2.21
C GLU A 38 7.63 -18.26 1.03
N ARG A 39 6.75 -17.35 0.57
CA ARG A 39 5.67 -17.64 -0.39
C ARG A 39 5.56 -16.59 -1.50
N VAL A 40 6.64 -15.89 -1.82
CA VAL A 40 6.63 -14.79 -2.80
C VAL A 40 6.03 -15.21 -4.16
N ARG A 41 6.38 -16.40 -4.67
CA ARG A 41 5.81 -16.91 -5.92
C ARG A 41 4.28 -17.11 -5.87
N PHE A 42 3.75 -17.55 -4.73
CA PHE A 42 2.31 -17.69 -4.54
C PHE A 42 1.64 -16.30 -4.51
N ILE A 43 2.24 -15.35 -3.80
CA ILE A 43 1.72 -13.99 -3.65
C ILE A 43 1.72 -13.24 -4.97
N THR A 44 2.77 -13.36 -5.78
CA THR A 44 2.77 -12.77 -7.14
C THR A 44 1.62 -13.32 -7.98
N ARG A 45 1.40 -14.64 -7.98
CA ARG A 45 0.29 -15.26 -8.72
C ARG A 45 -1.07 -14.81 -8.19
N PHE A 46 -1.22 -14.75 -6.87
CA PHE A 46 -2.43 -14.25 -6.23
C PHE A 46 -2.70 -12.79 -6.64
N ALA A 47 -1.68 -11.93 -6.62
CA ALA A 47 -1.79 -10.54 -7.03
C ALA A 47 -2.17 -10.40 -8.51
N GLN A 48 -1.59 -11.21 -9.39
CA GLN A 48 -1.94 -11.24 -10.82
C GLN A 48 -3.41 -11.61 -11.03
N VAL A 49 -3.89 -12.66 -10.34
CA VAL A 49 -5.29 -13.10 -10.41
C VAL A 49 -6.22 -12.04 -9.83
N LEU A 50 -5.90 -11.51 -8.65
CA LEU A 50 -6.66 -10.45 -8.00
C LEU A 50 -6.77 -9.21 -8.91
N ASN A 51 -5.67 -8.79 -9.51
CA ASN A 51 -5.66 -7.64 -10.41
C ASN A 51 -6.51 -7.91 -11.67
N ALA A 52 -6.42 -9.11 -12.27
CA ALA A 52 -7.28 -9.48 -13.39
C ALA A 52 -8.78 -9.45 -13.02
N LEU A 53 -9.13 -9.87 -11.79
CA LEU A 53 -10.49 -9.76 -11.28
C LEU A 53 -10.91 -8.30 -11.06
N VAL A 54 -10.04 -7.46 -10.51
CA VAL A 54 -10.29 -6.01 -10.33
C VAL A 54 -10.52 -5.34 -11.69
N ILE A 55 -9.71 -5.66 -12.71
CA ILE A 55 -9.93 -5.20 -14.08
C ILE A 55 -11.31 -5.66 -14.59
N GLY A 56 -11.68 -6.93 -14.39
CA GLY A 56 -13.02 -7.41 -14.72
C GLY A 56 -14.13 -6.61 -14.02
N LEU A 57 -13.99 -6.35 -12.73
CA LEU A 57 -14.93 -5.56 -11.94
C LEU A 57 -14.99 -4.08 -12.37
N THR A 58 -13.89 -3.51 -12.89
CA THR A 58 -13.92 -2.11 -13.35
C THR A 58 -14.91 -1.89 -14.48
N PHE A 59 -15.19 -2.91 -15.31
CA PHE A 59 -16.20 -2.80 -16.36
C PHE A 59 -17.64 -2.66 -15.85
N ILE A 60 -17.88 -2.89 -14.56
CA ILE A 60 -19.19 -2.66 -13.93
C ILE A 60 -19.38 -1.17 -13.59
N ILE A 61 -18.29 -0.41 -13.38
CA ILE A 61 -18.34 0.99 -12.94
C ILE A 61 -19.15 1.89 -13.89
N PRO A 62 -19.02 1.82 -15.23
CA PRO A 62 -19.82 2.65 -16.14
C PRO A 62 -21.33 2.43 -16.04
N PHE A 63 -21.76 1.27 -15.54
CA PHE A 63 -23.17 0.93 -15.31
C PHE A 63 -23.67 1.34 -13.91
N SER A 64 -22.81 2.01 -13.14
CA SER A 64 -23.11 2.50 -11.80
C SER A 64 -23.12 4.03 -11.76
N ASN A 65 -23.57 4.60 -10.63
CA ASN A 65 -23.67 6.05 -10.45
C ASN A 65 -22.32 6.73 -10.15
N TYR A 66 -21.20 6.00 -10.09
CA TYR A 66 -19.88 6.57 -9.78
C TYR A 66 -19.29 7.41 -10.93
N GLY A 67 -19.80 7.23 -12.15
CA GLY A 67 -19.37 7.99 -13.33
C GLY A 67 -18.15 7.42 -14.05
N ILE A 68 -17.79 8.07 -15.16
CA ILE A 68 -16.75 7.57 -16.08
C ILE A 68 -15.32 7.83 -15.58
N ILE A 69 -15.11 8.83 -14.73
CA ILE A 69 -13.77 9.20 -14.25
C ILE A 69 -13.19 8.12 -13.32
N PRO A 70 -13.90 7.62 -12.29
CA PRO A 70 -13.44 6.49 -11.50
C PRO A 70 -13.20 5.25 -12.35
N PHE A 71 -14.02 4.99 -13.37
CA PHE A 71 -13.80 3.88 -14.30
C PHE A 71 -12.45 4.00 -15.01
N LEU A 72 -12.21 5.09 -15.74
CA LEU A 72 -11.00 5.25 -16.56
C LEU A 72 -9.74 5.23 -15.69
N THR A 73 -9.74 5.98 -14.60
CA THR A 73 -8.57 6.08 -13.72
C THR A 73 -8.24 4.75 -13.04
N THR A 74 -9.25 4.00 -12.59
CA THR A 74 -9.05 2.68 -11.97
C THR A 74 -8.62 1.64 -13.00
N LEU A 75 -9.19 1.65 -14.19
CA LEU A 75 -8.80 0.75 -15.27
C LEU A 75 -7.34 1.00 -15.68
N THR A 76 -6.96 2.26 -15.91
CA THR A 76 -5.57 2.61 -16.25
C THR A 76 -4.59 2.22 -15.14
N ALA A 77 -4.92 2.51 -13.88
CA ALA A 77 -4.07 2.13 -12.75
C ALA A 77 -3.86 0.61 -12.68
N ASN A 78 -4.94 -0.17 -12.76
CA ASN A 78 -4.87 -1.62 -12.66
C ASN A 78 -4.21 -2.28 -13.88
N ILE A 79 -4.32 -1.70 -15.08
CA ILE A 79 -3.55 -2.13 -16.27
C ILE A 79 -2.05 -1.92 -16.02
N LEU A 80 -1.62 -0.76 -15.53
CA LEU A 80 -0.21 -0.52 -15.22
C LEU A 80 0.29 -1.48 -14.15
N TRP A 81 -0.50 -1.72 -13.11
CA TRP A 81 -0.16 -2.74 -12.11
C TRP A 81 -0.09 -4.14 -12.69
N PHE A 82 -0.92 -4.46 -13.69
CA PHE A 82 -0.88 -5.76 -14.34
C PHE A 82 0.41 -5.93 -15.15
N VAL A 83 0.87 -4.86 -15.82
CA VAL A 83 2.17 -4.82 -16.49
C VAL A 83 3.31 -5.01 -15.49
N VAL A 84 3.30 -4.28 -14.36
CA VAL A 84 4.28 -4.42 -13.28
C VAL A 84 4.34 -5.86 -12.76
N LEU A 85 3.19 -6.45 -12.47
CA LEU A 85 3.08 -7.82 -11.97
C LEU A 85 3.51 -8.87 -13.01
N SER A 86 3.40 -8.57 -14.31
CA SER A 86 3.75 -9.50 -15.40
C SER A 86 5.23 -9.45 -15.80
N ARG A 87 5.92 -8.32 -15.59
CA ARG A 87 7.31 -8.08 -16.03
C ARG A 87 8.39 -8.63 -15.11
N GLY A 88 8.03 -9.48 -14.14
CA GLY A 88 9.01 -10.12 -13.25
C GLY A 88 8.92 -9.70 -11.78
N PHE A 89 7.74 -9.25 -11.34
CA PHE A 89 7.46 -9.10 -9.91
C PHE A 89 7.78 -10.41 -9.17
N PRO A 90 8.55 -10.37 -8.06
CA PRO A 90 8.83 -9.21 -7.23
C PRO A 90 10.04 -8.37 -7.67
N PHE A 91 10.95 -8.87 -8.51
CA PHE A 91 12.29 -8.29 -8.81
C PHE A 91 12.30 -7.03 -9.71
N ILE A 92 11.27 -6.19 -9.66
CA ILE A 92 11.19 -4.97 -10.48
C ILE A 92 12.12 -3.87 -9.92
N ASN A 93 12.76 -3.12 -10.80
CA ASN A 93 13.54 -1.94 -10.40
C ASN A 93 12.60 -0.90 -9.78
N LEU A 94 12.94 -0.40 -8.58
CA LEU A 94 12.17 0.65 -7.89
C LEU A 94 12.04 1.94 -8.69
N LEU A 95 12.97 2.19 -9.62
CA LEU A 95 12.96 3.35 -10.51
C LEU A 95 12.33 3.05 -11.87
N SER A 96 11.70 1.88 -12.05
CA SER A 96 11.01 1.56 -13.30
C SER A 96 9.83 2.51 -13.52
N PHE A 97 9.71 2.99 -14.76
CA PHE A 97 8.61 3.87 -15.17
C PHE A 97 7.24 3.22 -14.95
N ASP A 98 7.13 1.90 -15.11
CA ASP A 98 5.88 1.17 -14.91
C ASP A 98 5.43 1.24 -13.44
N LEU A 99 6.36 1.07 -12.49
CA LEU A 99 6.08 1.11 -11.06
C LEU A 99 5.70 2.53 -10.61
N ILE A 100 6.50 3.52 -10.99
CA ILE A 100 6.22 4.93 -10.67
C ILE A 100 4.90 5.36 -11.29
N GLY A 101 4.66 4.99 -12.56
CA GLY A 101 3.41 5.24 -13.27
C GLY A 101 2.21 4.58 -12.57
N GLY A 102 2.35 3.32 -12.12
CA GLY A 102 1.33 2.62 -11.34
C GLY A 102 0.94 3.37 -10.07
N PHE A 103 1.92 3.84 -9.30
CA PHE A 103 1.67 4.64 -8.10
C PHE A 103 0.97 5.97 -8.40
N ILE A 104 1.45 6.72 -9.39
CA ILE A 104 0.84 8.00 -9.79
C ILE A 104 -0.61 7.78 -10.23
N CYS A 105 -0.86 6.77 -11.06
CA CYS A 105 -2.22 6.43 -11.49
C CYS A 105 -3.11 5.97 -10.34
N SER A 106 -2.59 5.23 -9.36
CA SER A 106 -3.34 4.89 -8.14
C SER A 106 -3.70 6.11 -7.31
N ILE A 107 -2.82 7.11 -7.19
CA ILE A 107 -3.12 8.37 -6.50
C ILE A 107 -4.21 9.15 -7.26
N ILE A 108 -4.15 9.20 -8.59
CA ILE A 108 -5.21 9.83 -9.39
C ILE A 108 -6.54 9.09 -9.21
N SER A 109 -6.53 7.75 -9.25
CA SER A 109 -7.71 6.92 -9.02
C SER A 109 -8.28 7.12 -7.62
N HIS A 110 -7.43 7.26 -6.61
CA HIS A 110 -7.83 7.60 -5.24
C HIS A 110 -8.69 8.87 -5.19
N PHE A 111 -8.22 9.97 -5.78
CA PHE A 111 -8.99 11.21 -5.79
C PHE A 111 -10.27 11.08 -6.61
N ALA A 112 -10.22 10.40 -7.75
CA ALA A 112 -11.41 10.15 -8.58
C ALA A 112 -12.51 9.41 -7.80
N TRP A 113 -12.14 8.37 -7.03
CA TRP A 113 -13.09 7.65 -6.20
C TRP A 113 -13.64 8.50 -5.05
N ILE A 114 -12.82 9.31 -4.38
CA ILE A 114 -13.32 10.24 -3.34
C ILE A 114 -14.38 11.17 -3.93
N PHE A 115 -14.10 11.80 -5.07
CA PHE A 115 -15.09 12.65 -5.74
C PHE A 115 -16.31 11.85 -6.20
N GLY A 116 -16.14 10.62 -6.66
CA GLY A 116 -17.24 9.71 -7.00
C GLY A 116 -18.16 9.43 -5.81
N PHE A 117 -17.59 9.15 -4.63
CA PHE A 117 -18.35 8.91 -3.41
C PHE A 117 -19.01 10.15 -2.85
N LEU A 118 -18.38 11.33 -2.96
CA LEU A 118 -19.01 12.58 -2.53
C LEU A 118 -20.27 12.93 -3.33
N ASN A 119 -20.33 12.50 -4.59
CA ASN A 119 -21.47 12.74 -5.48
C ASN A 119 -22.52 11.63 -5.43
N THR A 120 -22.30 10.57 -4.64
CA THR A 120 -23.21 9.41 -4.58
C THR A 120 -23.62 9.10 -3.15
N GLU A 121 -24.89 8.78 -2.95
CA GLU A 121 -25.41 8.34 -1.65
C GLU A 121 -25.05 6.86 -1.41
N VAL A 122 -23.77 6.58 -1.19
CA VAL A 122 -23.28 5.24 -0.87
C VAL A 122 -22.97 5.14 0.60
N SER A 123 -23.43 4.05 1.21
CA SER A 123 -23.09 3.74 2.61
C SER A 123 -21.58 3.63 2.79
N GLY A 124 -21.04 4.23 3.85
CA GLY A 124 -19.59 4.33 4.07
C GLY A 124 -18.85 2.99 4.05
N HIS A 125 -19.48 1.88 4.48
CA HIS A 125 -18.88 0.56 4.45
C HIS A 125 -18.68 0.01 3.02
N ILE A 126 -19.67 0.18 2.14
CA ILE A 126 -19.54 -0.18 0.71
C ILE A 126 -18.49 0.69 0.04
N ALA A 127 -18.51 2.00 0.30
CA ALA A 127 -17.53 2.93 -0.23
C ALA A 127 -16.10 2.52 0.17
N LEU A 128 -15.89 2.19 1.45
CA LEU A 128 -14.60 1.73 1.97
C LEU A 128 -14.14 0.42 1.30
N PHE A 129 -15.05 -0.56 1.15
CA PHE A 129 -14.72 -1.85 0.53
C PHE A 129 -14.35 -1.69 -0.96
N CYS A 130 -15.16 -0.95 -1.72
CA CYS A 130 -14.89 -0.62 -3.11
C CYS A 130 -13.55 0.13 -3.24
N TYR A 131 -13.34 1.12 -2.39
CA TYR A 131 -12.12 1.91 -2.37
C TYR A 131 -10.87 1.07 -2.10
N LEU A 132 -10.90 0.23 -1.06
CA LEU A 132 -9.79 -0.65 -0.72
C LEU A 132 -9.51 -1.65 -1.84
N LEU A 133 -10.55 -2.31 -2.36
CA LEU A 133 -10.40 -3.35 -3.36
C LEU A 133 -9.94 -2.80 -4.71
N MET A 134 -10.55 -1.71 -5.18
CA MET A 134 -10.37 -1.20 -6.54
C MET A 134 -9.13 -0.32 -6.70
N VAL A 135 -8.76 0.43 -5.64
CA VAL A 135 -7.67 1.42 -5.71
C VAL A 135 -6.40 0.90 -5.05
N TRP A 136 -6.52 0.29 -3.87
CA TRP A 136 -5.36 0.08 -2.99
C TRP A 136 -4.91 -1.38 -2.88
N ALA A 137 -5.76 -2.37 -3.11
CA ALA A 137 -5.41 -3.78 -2.89
C ALA A 137 -4.08 -4.18 -3.55
N ILE A 138 -3.86 -3.79 -4.80
CA ILE A 138 -2.64 -4.13 -5.55
C ILE A 138 -1.42 -3.29 -5.13
N PRO A 139 -1.47 -1.95 -5.08
CA PRO A 139 -0.34 -1.15 -4.56
C PRO A 139 0.11 -1.61 -3.17
N LEU A 140 -0.84 -1.86 -2.29
CA LEU A 140 -0.59 -2.30 -0.93
C LEU A 140 0.12 -3.66 -0.90
N LEU A 141 -0.36 -4.63 -1.67
CA LEU A 141 0.27 -5.93 -1.78
C LEU A 141 1.70 -5.81 -2.30
N ILE A 142 1.94 -4.98 -3.31
CA ILE A 142 3.27 -4.76 -3.88
C ILE A 142 4.23 -4.15 -2.86
N VAL A 143 3.79 -3.14 -2.11
CA VAL A 143 4.58 -2.51 -1.04
C VAL A 143 4.93 -3.52 0.06
N ILE A 144 4.00 -4.39 0.45
CA ILE A 144 4.25 -5.47 1.44
C ILE A 144 5.36 -6.41 0.98
N THR A 145 5.36 -6.76 -0.30
CA THR A 145 6.30 -7.71 -0.88
C THR A 145 7.67 -7.10 -1.23
N MET A 146 7.79 -5.77 -1.36
CA MET A 146 9.04 -5.13 -1.77
C MET A 146 10.25 -5.43 -0.86
N PRO A 147 10.14 -5.44 0.47
CA PRO A 147 11.27 -5.75 1.35
C PRO A 147 11.90 -7.12 1.09
N SER A 148 11.10 -8.12 0.68
CA SER A 148 11.57 -9.50 0.46
C SER A 148 12.59 -9.66 -0.69
N ILE A 149 12.73 -8.66 -1.56
CA ILE A 149 13.61 -8.71 -2.75
C ILE A 149 15.03 -8.29 -2.42
N PHE A 150 15.20 -7.38 -1.46
CA PHE A 150 16.50 -6.76 -1.17
C PHE A 150 17.43 -7.68 -0.39
N ASP A 151 16.89 -8.67 0.33
CA ASP A 151 17.67 -9.65 1.08
C ASP A 151 18.35 -10.69 0.18
N ASP A 152 17.76 -11.05 -0.96
CA ASP A 152 18.29 -12.10 -1.87
C ASP A 152 19.50 -11.60 -2.71
N ASN A 153 19.51 -10.33 -3.11
CA ASN A 153 20.59 -9.76 -3.91
C ASN A 153 21.88 -9.47 -3.10
N GLY A 154 21.80 -9.50 -1.76
CA GLY A 154 22.95 -9.32 -0.87
C GLY A 154 23.73 -10.61 -0.57
N GLN A 155 23.16 -11.79 -0.85
CA GLN A 155 23.76 -13.08 -0.47
C GLN A 155 24.43 -13.87 -1.61
N GLN A 156 24.37 -13.42 -2.85
CA GLN A 156 25.04 -14.12 -3.97
C GLN A 156 26.57 -13.92 -4.04
N ALA A 157 27.17 -13.14 -3.14
CA ALA A 157 28.61 -12.85 -3.16
C ALA A 157 29.48 -13.78 -2.29
N THR A 158 28.92 -14.75 -1.56
CA THR A 158 29.77 -15.63 -0.72
C THR A 158 29.12 -17.00 -0.52
N GLY A 159 29.55 -17.96 -1.33
CA GLY A 159 29.25 -19.36 -1.08
C GLY A 159 29.92 -19.83 0.20
N GLU A 160 29.13 -20.25 1.18
CA GLU A 160 29.32 -21.47 1.97
C GLU A 160 28.26 -21.55 3.08
N ASN A 161 27.53 -22.68 3.09
CA ASN A 161 26.93 -23.33 4.25
C ASN A 161 26.70 -22.46 5.49
N SER A 162 25.53 -21.84 5.60
CA SER A 162 25.00 -21.45 6.90
C SER A 162 23.48 -21.34 6.84
N ARG A 163 22.80 -22.36 7.42
CA ARG A 163 21.49 -22.18 8.05
C ARG A 163 21.63 -21.11 9.14
N ARG A 164 21.56 -19.83 8.76
CA ARG A 164 21.52 -18.71 9.70
C ARG A 164 20.18 -18.02 9.54
N GLN A 165 19.46 -17.94 10.66
CA GLN A 165 18.22 -17.19 10.81
C GLN A 165 18.30 -15.86 10.05
N GLN A 166 17.35 -15.66 9.15
CA GLN A 166 17.05 -14.40 8.49
C GLN A 166 17.00 -13.29 9.55
N LYS A 167 17.95 -12.37 9.49
CA LYS A 167 17.85 -11.08 10.18
C LYS A 167 17.13 -10.16 9.22
N SER A 168 15.88 -9.81 9.51
CA SER A 168 15.14 -8.88 8.68
C SER A 168 15.84 -7.52 8.67
N ILE A 169 16.02 -6.90 7.51
CA ILE A 169 16.63 -5.56 7.40
C ILE A 169 15.89 -4.53 8.27
N TRP A 170 14.59 -4.74 8.52
CA TRP A 170 13.81 -3.93 9.45
C TRP A 170 14.32 -4.01 10.88
N SER A 171 14.87 -5.15 11.33
CA SER A 171 15.50 -5.25 12.63
C SER A 171 16.76 -4.39 12.76
N ASP A 172 17.36 -3.95 11.64
CA ASP A 172 18.55 -3.09 11.65
C ASP A 172 18.23 -1.63 11.30
N LEU A 173 17.26 -1.38 10.41
CA LEU A 173 16.85 -0.02 10.02
C LEU A 173 15.94 0.64 11.05
N ILE A 174 14.99 -0.09 11.64
CA ILE A 174 14.10 0.45 12.68
C ILE A 174 14.89 0.95 13.89
N PRO A 175 15.83 0.19 14.48
CA PRO A 175 16.58 0.71 15.61
C PRO A 175 17.48 1.88 15.23
N ARG A 176 18.10 1.91 14.04
CA ARG A 176 18.89 3.08 13.60
C ARG A 176 18.03 4.33 13.42
N TRP A 177 16.80 4.17 12.96
CA TRP A 177 15.87 5.29 12.82
C TRP A 177 15.33 5.74 14.18
N ILE A 178 14.99 4.81 15.08
CA ILE A 178 14.61 5.10 16.47
C ILE A 178 15.76 5.79 17.22
N GLU A 179 17.01 5.39 17.02
CA GLU A 179 18.18 6.05 17.60
C GLU A 179 18.35 7.47 17.08
N LYS A 180 18.15 7.71 15.77
CA LYS A 180 18.16 9.07 15.22
C LYS A 180 17.05 9.93 15.78
N VAL A 181 15.84 9.39 15.96
CA VAL A 181 14.71 10.10 16.55
C VAL A 181 14.93 10.36 18.04
N LYS A 182 15.48 9.39 18.79
CA LYS A 182 15.90 9.58 20.19
C LYS A 182 17.00 10.63 20.33
N GLY A 183 17.93 10.70 19.39
CA GLY A 183 18.99 11.72 19.37
C GLY A 183 18.48 13.13 19.07
N LEU A 184 17.33 13.26 18.39
CA LEU A 184 16.66 14.53 18.11
C LEU A 184 15.68 14.96 19.22
N MET A 185 15.29 14.04 20.12
CA MET A 185 14.53 14.44 21.30
C MET A 185 15.46 15.16 22.28
N PRO A 186 15.06 16.33 22.80
CA PRO A 186 15.84 17.01 23.83
C PRO A 186 16.00 16.04 24.99
N HIS A 187 17.26 15.76 25.33
CA HIS A 187 17.57 14.91 26.47
C HIS A 187 16.85 15.50 27.68
N THR A 188 15.82 14.82 28.17
CA THR A 188 15.29 15.03 29.52
C THR A 188 16.30 14.43 30.48
N GLY A 189 17.48 15.06 30.49
CA GLY A 189 18.54 14.88 31.46
C GLY A 189 18.51 16.07 32.38
N SER A 190 17.84 15.92 33.50
CA SER A 190 18.40 16.41 34.74
C SER A 190 18.28 15.27 35.73
N LYS A 191 19.37 14.52 35.83
CA LYS A 191 19.71 13.84 37.08
C LYS A 191 19.77 14.95 38.14
N LEU A 192 18.78 14.97 39.01
CA LEU A 192 18.95 15.48 40.36
C LEU A 192 19.76 14.42 41.10
N ASP A 193 20.90 14.85 41.60
CA ASP A 193 21.73 14.34 42.70
C ASP A 193 21.43 12.95 43.27
#